data_AF-A0A7X9FN63-F1
#
_entry.id   AF-A0A7X9FN63-F1
#
_cell.length_a   1.000
_cell.length_b   1.000
_cell.length_c   1.000
_cell.angle_alpha   90.00
_cell.angle_beta   90.00
_cell.angle_gamma   90.00
#
_symmetry.space_group_name_H-M   'P 1'
#
loop_
_entity.id
_entity.type
_entity.pdbx_description
1 polymer ?
#
loop_
_entity_poly.entity_id
_entity_poly.type
_entity_poly.pdbx_seq_one_letter_code
_entity_poly.pdbx_strand_id
1 'polypeptide(L)'
;LREPLAGMKQFQSGAASLLDISAGGLRLVLKKDLVRENGLELSANPRFVVFLHFSESLTRYPDEVWLVARTKFSETDFVTGDVNLGLEFIGEGVADPGTGKVTWRKVVDHTVEVVAQRTCQWHIELYRDKGLV
;
A
#
# COMPACT_ATOMS: atom_id res chain seq x y z
N LEU A 1 -11.60 -15.28 4.19
CA LEU A 1 -10.51 -14.31 4.36
C LEU A 1 -10.83 -13.47 5.59
N ARG A 2 -9.84 -13.16 6.45
CA ARG A 2 -10.04 -12.17 7.52
C ARG A 2 -10.37 -10.82 6.89
N GLU A 3 -11.16 -10.00 7.59
CA GLU A 3 -11.37 -8.61 7.16
C GLU A 3 -10.04 -7.85 7.10
N PRO A 4 -9.88 -6.95 6.13
CA PRO A 4 -8.67 -6.14 6.05
C PRO A 4 -8.58 -5.20 7.27
N LEU A 5 -7.37 -5.04 7.81
CA LEU A 5 -7.07 -4.08 8.87
C LEU A 5 -7.58 -2.68 8.54
N ALA A 6 -7.38 -2.25 7.29
CA ALA A 6 -7.90 -0.99 6.76
C ALA A 6 -8.40 -1.23 5.33
N GLY A 7 -9.69 -1.02 5.11
CA GLY A 7 -10.32 -0.99 3.80
C GLY A 7 -10.89 0.39 3.48
N MET A 8 -11.67 0.48 2.41
CA MET A 8 -12.24 1.76 1.92
C MET A 8 -12.94 2.57 3.03
N LYS A 9 -13.68 1.91 3.93
CA LYS A 9 -14.38 2.55 5.04
C LYS A 9 -13.41 3.30 5.98
N GLN A 10 -12.30 2.68 6.35
CA GLN A 10 -11.31 3.28 7.25
C GLN A 10 -10.56 4.45 6.58
N PHE A 11 -10.29 4.34 5.27
CA PHE A 11 -9.70 5.45 4.52
C PHE A 11 -10.66 6.64 4.40
N GLN A 12 -11.94 6.39 4.11
CA GLN A 12 -12.96 7.43 4.02
C GLN A 12 -13.24 8.11 5.37
N SER A 13 -13.21 7.36 6.47
CA SER A 13 -13.42 7.92 7.81
C SER A 13 -12.18 8.61 8.39
N GLY A 14 -11.04 8.57 7.71
CA GLY A 14 -9.76 9.05 8.23
C GLY A 14 -9.15 8.19 9.34
N ALA A 15 -9.65 6.97 9.55
CA ALA A 15 -9.07 6.00 10.49
C ALA A 15 -7.76 5.41 9.96
N ALA A 16 -7.59 5.41 8.64
CA ALA A 16 -6.33 5.14 7.94
C ALA A 16 -6.10 6.22 6.88
N SER A 17 -4.85 6.51 6.55
CA SER A 17 -4.49 7.45 5.49
C SER A 17 -3.24 6.99 4.76
N LEU A 18 -3.28 6.99 3.43
CA LEU A 18 -2.10 6.80 2.58
C LEU A 18 -1.38 8.14 2.46
N LEU A 19 -0.14 8.22 2.95
CA LEU A 19 0.68 9.43 2.85
C LEU A 19 1.39 9.53 1.51
N ASP A 20 1.99 8.42 1.08
CA ASP A 20 2.60 8.28 -0.24
C ASP A 20 2.77 6.81 -0.62
N ILE A 21 3.09 6.63 -1.90
CA ILE A 21 3.38 5.35 -2.51
C ILE A 21 4.48 5.54 -3.57
N SER A 22 5.34 4.54 -3.67
CA SER A 22 6.42 4.43 -4.66
C SER A 22 6.41 3.01 -5.26
N ALA A 23 7.27 2.78 -6.24
CA ALA A 23 7.46 1.45 -6.82
C ALA A 23 7.84 0.36 -5.81
N GLY A 24 8.47 0.73 -4.69
CA GLY A 24 9.04 -0.21 -3.72
C GLY A 24 8.37 -0.24 -2.35
N GLY A 25 7.42 0.65 -2.10
CA GLY A 25 6.81 0.75 -0.78
C GLY A 25 5.80 1.87 -0.66
N LEU A 26 5.20 1.99 0.51
CA LEU A 26 4.21 3.01 0.83
C LEU A 26 4.30 3.44 2.29
N ARG A 27 3.75 4.62 2.59
CA ARG A 27 3.59 5.12 3.96
C ARG A 27 2.13 5.27 4.34
N LEU A 28 1.77 4.77 5.51
CA LEU A 28 0.42 4.86 6.07
C LEU A 28 0.45 5.57 7.41
N VAL A 29 -0.63 6.29 7.71
CA VAL A 29 -0.99 6.66 9.09
C VAL A 29 -2.21 5.85 9.49
N LEU A 30 -2.15 5.20 10.64
CA LEU A 30 -3.27 4.50 11.27
C LEU A 30 -3.65 5.21 12.56
N LYS A 31 -4.94 5.47 12.76
CA LYS A 31 -5.43 6.04 14.01
C LYS A 31 -5.24 5.08 15.17
N LYS A 32 -4.93 5.63 16.35
CA LYS A 32 -4.73 4.86 17.59
C LYS A 32 -5.83 3.82 17.83
N ASP A 33 -7.09 4.20 17.67
CA ASP A 33 -8.23 3.31 17.92
C ASP A 33 -8.24 2.13 16.94
N LEU A 34 -7.93 2.36 15.66
CA LEU A 34 -7.85 1.30 14.65
C LEU A 34 -6.75 0.28 15.00
N VAL A 35 -5.59 0.76 15.45
CA VAL A 35 -4.46 -0.09 15.88
C VAL A 35 -4.85 -0.93 17.09
N ARG A 36 -5.49 -0.32 18.10
CA ARG A 36 -5.91 -0.99 19.34
C ARG A 36 -6.99 -2.03 19.09
N GLU A 37 -8.04 -1.69 18.35
CA GLU A 37 -9.18 -2.56 18.07
C GLU A 37 -8.78 -3.82 17.30
N ASN A 38 -7.74 -3.72 16.46
CA ASN A 38 -7.23 -4.83 15.68
C ASN A 38 -6.06 -5.57 16.35
N GLY A 39 -5.64 -5.16 17.55
CA GLY A 39 -4.53 -5.78 18.28
C GLY A 39 -3.22 -5.77 17.48
N LEU A 40 -2.95 -4.70 16.73
CA LEU A 40 -1.76 -4.63 15.89
C LEU A 40 -0.51 -4.39 16.74
N GLU A 41 0.30 -5.44 16.90
CA GLU A 41 1.57 -5.39 17.61
C GLU A 41 2.72 -4.99 16.67
N LEU A 42 3.11 -3.70 16.71
CA LEU A 42 4.16 -3.16 15.84
C LEU A 42 5.56 -3.68 16.17
N SER A 43 5.83 -3.97 17.44
CA SER A 43 7.10 -4.54 17.91
C SER A 43 7.41 -5.91 17.29
N ALA A 44 6.38 -6.64 16.82
CA ALA A 44 6.53 -7.94 16.17
C ALA A 44 6.99 -7.83 14.70
N ASN A 45 7.22 -6.62 14.18
CA ASN A 45 7.57 -6.34 12.79
C ASN A 45 6.64 -7.07 11.80
N PRO A 46 5.33 -6.79 11.84
CA PRO A 46 4.35 -7.53 11.07
C PRO A 46 4.58 -7.38 9.56
N ARG A 47 4.14 -8.41 8.82
CA ARG A 47 3.97 -8.35 7.37
C ARG A 47 2.52 -8.09 7.04
N PHE A 48 2.30 -7.32 5.99
CA PHE A 48 0.98 -6.96 5.50
C PHE A 48 0.77 -7.54 4.12
N VAL A 49 -0.45 -8.01 3.88
CA VAL A 49 -0.95 -8.19 2.52
C VAL A 49 -1.65 -6.90 2.15
N VAL A 50 -1.20 -6.26 1.08
CA VAL A 50 -1.78 -5.04 0.55
C VAL A 50 -2.44 -5.38 -0.78
N PHE A 51 -3.68 -4.95 -0.95
CA PHE A 51 -4.38 -5.00 -2.23
C PHE A 51 -4.54 -3.58 -2.72
N LEU A 52 -3.99 -3.29 -3.90
CA LEU A 52 -4.16 -2.01 -4.57
C LEU A 52 -5.09 -2.20 -5.75
N HIS A 53 -6.04 -1.28 -5.89
CA HIS A 53 -6.92 -1.16 -7.04
C HIS A 53 -6.80 0.26 -7.60
N PHE A 54 -6.45 0.39 -8.86
CA PHE A 54 -6.24 1.65 -9.57
C PHE A 54 -7.52 2.03 -10.31
N SER A 55 -7.90 3.31 -10.25
CA SER A 55 -9.05 3.84 -10.97
C SER A 55 -8.79 4.00 -12.46
N GLU A 56 -7.56 4.36 -12.82
CA GLU A 56 -7.16 4.53 -14.21
C GLU A 56 -6.82 3.16 -14.81
N SER A 57 -7.08 2.96 -16.10
CA SER A 57 -6.61 1.76 -16.80
C SER A 57 -5.35 2.06 -17.61
N LEU A 58 -4.35 1.18 -17.51
CA LEU A 58 -3.13 1.24 -18.31
C LEU A 58 -3.11 0.04 -19.26
N THR A 59 -3.06 0.27 -20.57
CA THR A 59 -3.24 -0.77 -21.61
C THR A 59 -2.36 -2.03 -21.44
N ARG A 60 -1.20 -1.92 -20.78
CA ARG A 60 -0.25 -3.02 -20.57
C ARG A 60 -0.13 -3.51 -19.13
N TYR A 61 -0.87 -2.91 -18.20
CA TYR A 61 -0.70 -3.18 -16.77
C TYR A 61 -2.05 -3.46 -16.13
N PRO A 62 -2.10 -4.38 -15.15
CA PRO A 62 -3.35 -4.68 -14.46
C PRO A 62 -3.82 -3.47 -13.65
N ASP A 63 -5.13 -3.41 -13.43
CA ASP A 63 -5.78 -2.39 -12.61
C ASP A 63 -5.81 -2.79 -11.13
N GLU A 64 -5.37 -4.01 -10.81
CA GLU A 64 -5.21 -4.48 -9.45
C GLU A 64 -3.87 -5.20 -9.26
N VAL A 65 -3.33 -5.11 -8.04
CA VAL A 65 -2.13 -5.85 -7.65
C VAL A 65 -2.20 -6.25 -6.18
N TRP A 66 -1.84 -7.50 -5.91
CA TRP A 66 -1.61 -8.00 -4.57
C TRP A 66 -0.14 -7.85 -4.21
N LEU A 67 0.15 -7.42 -2.99
CA LEU A 67 1.49 -7.18 -2.50
C LEU A 67 1.66 -7.81 -1.12
N VAL A 68 2.86 -8.34 -0.87
CA VAL A 68 3.33 -8.59 0.49
C VAL A 68 4.30 -7.48 0.84
N ALA A 69 4.03 -6.80 1.95
CA ALA A 69 4.89 -5.74 2.46
C ALA A 69 5.42 -6.08 3.85
N ARG A 70 6.66 -5.70 4.14
CA ARG A 70 7.23 -5.76 5.49
C ARG A 70 7.33 -4.38 6.09
N THR A 71 7.21 -4.29 7.41
CA THR A 71 7.44 -3.04 8.13
C THR A 71 8.92 -2.66 8.06
N LYS A 72 9.22 -1.44 7.65
CA LYS A 72 10.57 -0.83 7.68
C LYS A 72 10.75 0.04 8.90
N PHE A 73 9.74 0.84 9.21
CA PHE A 73 9.66 1.64 10.41
C PHE A 73 8.22 1.70 10.88
N SER A 74 8.06 1.90 12.18
CA SER A 74 6.79 2.18 12.82
C SER A 74 7.04 3.21 13.91
N GLU A 75 6.46 4.39 13.78
CA GLU A 75 6.57 5.47 14.76
C GLU A 75 5.20 5.77 15.32
N THR A 76 5.09 5.88 16.65
CA THR A 76 3.85 6.30 17.29
C THR A 76 4.00 7.77 17.69
N ASP A 77 3.07 8.60 17.24
CA ASP A 77 2.99 9.99 17.64
C ASP A 77 2.69 10.06 19.16
N PHE A 78 3.52 10.78 19.91
CA PHE A 78 3.42 10.83 21.37
C PHE A 78 2.19 11.60 21.88
N VAL A 79 1.61 12.48 21.06
CA VAL A 79 0.47 13.32 21.43
C VAL A 79 -0.83 12.62 21.08
N THR A 80 -0.95 12.12 19.86
CA THR A 80 -2.20 11.51 19.35
C THR A 80 -2.24 10.00 19.60
N GLY A 81 -1.09 9.34 19.66
CA GLY A 81 -0.98 7.89 19.65
C GLY A 81 -1.23 7.27 18.27
N ASP A 82 -1.34 8.08 17.22
CA ASP A 82 -1.44 7.60 15.85
C ASP A 82 -0.13 6.96 15.41
N VAL A 83 -0.22 5.99 14.51
CA VAL A 83 0.94 5.20 14.07
C VAL A 83 1.27 5.55 12.63
N ASN A 84 2.50 6.00 12.40
CA ASN A 84 3.10 6.15 11.09
C ASN A 84 3.87 4.88 10.73
N LEU A 85 3.51 4.24 9.61
CA LEU A 85 4.09 2.99 9.12
C LEU A 85 4.76 3.22 7.77
N GLY A 86 6.03 2.84 7.68
CA GLY A 86 6.71 2.64 6.41
C GLY A 86 6.71 1.17 6.04
N LEU A 87 6.15 0.84 4.89
CA LEU A 87 6.08 -0.53 4.37
C LEU A 87 6.92 -0.66 3.10
N GLU A 88 7.75 -1.71 3.03
CA GLU A 88 8.49 -2.08 1.80
C GLU A 88 7.87 -3.32 1.18
N PHE A 89 7.65 -3.29 -0.13
CA PHE A 89 7.16 -4.41 -0.91
C PHE A 89 8.24 -5.48 -1.06
N ILE A 90 7.90 -6.72 -0.70
CA ILE A 90 8.78 -7.88 -0.75
C ILE A 90 8.22 -9.03 -1.60
N GLY A 91 6.93 -8.98 -1.92
CA GLY A 91 6.30 -9.91 -2.84
C GLY A 91 5.19 -9.23 -3.63
N GLU A 92 4.98 -9.68 -4.85
CA GLU A 92 3.85 -9.32 -5.71
C GLU A 92 3.04 -10.58 -6.03
N GLY A 93 1.74 -10.43 -6.12
CA GLY A 93 0.78 -11.50 -6.35
C GLY A 93 -0.08 -11.20 -7.55
N VAL A 94 -0.22 -12.19 -8.43
CA VAL A 94 -1.16 -12.16 -9.55
C VAL A 94 -2.24 -13.19 -9.28
N ALA A 95 -3.51 -12.77 -9.29
CA ALA A 95 -4.63 -13.67 -9.17
C ALA A 95 -4.83 -14.42 -10.49
N ASP A 96 -4.92 -15.75 -10.43
CA ASP A 96 -5.30 -16.58 -11.55
C ASP A 96 -6.81 -16.37 -11.85
N PRO A 97 -7.18 -15.93 -13.06
CA PRO A 97 -8.58 -15.61 -13.37
C PRO A 97 -9.54 -16.81 -13.32
N GLY A 98 -9.03 -18.03 -13.51
CA GLY A 98 -9.85 -19.25 -13.52
C GLY A 98 -10.09 -19.85 -12.14
N THR A 99 -9.18 -19.60 -11.19
CA THR A 99 -9.19 -20.25 -9.87
C THR A 99 -9.26 -19.27 -8.70
N GLY A 100 -9.00 -17.98 -8.92
CA GLY A 100 -8.90 -16.94 -7.90
C GLY A 100 -7.69 -17.12 -6.97
N LYS A 101 -6.79 -18.07 -7.25
CA LYS A 101 -5.58 -18.29 -6.44
C LYS A 101 -4.52 -17.26 -6.79
N VAL A 102 -3.90 -16.66 -5.79
CA VAL A 102 -2.81 -15.71 -5.97
C VAL A 102 -1.48 -16.45 -6.05
N THR A 103 -0.78 -16.32 -7.19
CA THR A 103 0.61 -16.77 -7.34
C THR A 103 1.55 -15.64 -6.93
N TRP A 104 2.36 -15.91 -5.91
CA TRP A 104 3.30 -14.93 -5.35
C TRP A 104 4.67 -15.04 -6.00
N ARG A 105 5.27 -13.89 -6.33
CA ARG A 105 6.65 -13.74 -6.78
C ARG A 105 7.38 -12.78 -5.86
N LYS A 106 8.68 -13.00 -5.69
CA LYS A 106 9.54 -12.11 -4.90
C LYS A 106 9.76 -10.81 -5.66
N VAL A 107 9.69 -9.68 -4.97
CA VAL A 107 10.10 -8.38 -5.53
C VAL A 107 11.62 -8.36 -5.67
N VAL A 108 12.10 -8.01 -6.87
CA VAL A 108 13.51 -7.85 -7.21
C VAL A 108 13.81 -6.36 -7.38
N ASP A 109 15.02 -5.93 -7.04
CA ASP A 109 15.46 -4.53 -7.15
C ASP A 109 14.52 -3.49 -6.51
N HIS A 110 13.83 -3.91 -5.44
CA HIS A 110 12.88 -3.09 -4.68
C HIS A 110 11.79 -2.44 -5.54
N THR A 111 11.43 -3.05 -6.68
CA THR A 111 10.55 -2.44 -7.68
C THR A 111 9.42 -3.38 -8.04
N VAL A 112 8.19 -2.89 -7.91
CA VAL A 112 7.00 -3.51 -8.48
C VAL A 112 6.62 -2.72 -9.74
N GLU A 113 6.81 -3.34 -10.90
CA GLU A 113 6.72 -2.66 -12.20
C GLU A 113 5.37 -1.96 -12.41
N VAL A 114 4.25 -2.62 -12.08
CA VAL A 114 2.92 -2.00 -12.20
C VAL A 114 2.81 -0.73 -11.35
N VAL A 115 3.36 -0.72 -10.12
CA VAL A 115 3.32 0.47 -9.25
C VAL A 115 4.27 1.55 -9.76
N ALA A 116 5.44 1.17 -10.29
CA ALA A 116 6.39 2.11 -10.88
C ALA A 116 5.77 2.90 -12.03
N GLN A 117 5.03 2.22 -12.91
CA GLN A 117 4.41 2.85 -14.07
C GLN A 117 3.28 3.80 -13.67
N ARG A 118 2.46 3.40 -12.68
CA ARG A 118 1.39 4.24 -12.11
C ARG A 118 1.96 5.50 -11.48
N THR A 119 2.96 5.34 -10.60
CA THR A 119 3.58 6.48 -9.90
C THR A 119 4.32 7.43 -10.85
N CYS A 120 4.95 6.90 -11.90
CA CYS A 120 5.54 7.70 -12.98
C CYS A 120 4.48 8.51 -13.75
N GLN A 121 3.36 7.87 -14.13
CA GLN A 121 2.26 8.56 -14.80
C GLN A 121 1.69 9.69 -13.95
N TRP A 122 1.39 9.43 -12.67
CA TRP A 122 0.90 10.46 -11.74
C TRP A 122 1.89 11.61 -11.57
N HIS A 123 3.19 11.29 -11.57
CA HIS A 123 4.23 12.31 -11.52
C HIS A 123 4.21 13.19 -12.78
N ILE A 124 4.15 12.60 -13.98
CA ILE A 124 4.08 13.36 -15.24
C ILE A 124 2.83 14.23 -15.30
N GLU A 125 1.66 13.70 -14.89
CA GLU A 125 0.40 14.44 -14.84
C GLU A 125 0.49 15.64 -13.89
N LEU A 126 1.09 15.46 -12.70
CA LEU A 126 1.32 16.54 -11.75
C LEU A 126 2.18 17.68 -12.33
N TYR A 127 3.21 17.35 -13.12
CA TYR A 127 4.06 18.36 -13.76
C TYR A 127 3.33 19.10 -14.88
N ARG A 128 2.54 18.39 -15.68
CA ARG A 128 1.70 18.99 -16.73
C ARG A 128 0.70 19.99 -16.14
N ASP A 129 0.03 19.61 -15.05
CA ASP A 129 -0.97 20.46 -14.39
C ASP A 129 -0.34 21.69 -13.74
N LYS A 130 0.88 21.56 -13.22
CA LYS A 130 1.61 22.66 -12.55
C LYS A 130 2.46 23.51 -13.48
N GLY A 131 2.56 23.16 -14.77
CA GLY A 131 3.38 23.88 -15.76
C GLY A 131 4.87 23.88 -15.45
N LEU A 132 5.37 22.89 -14.71
CA LEU A 132 6.79 22.73 -14.41
C LEU A 132 7.43 21.98 -15.59
N VAL A 133 8.25 22.67 -16.38
CA VAL A 133 9.04 22.12 -17.50
C VAL A 133 10.51 22.39 -17.26
#